data_AF-A0A7X6YWS4-F1
#
_entry.id   AF-A0A7X6YWS4-F1
#
_cell.length_a   1.000
_cell.length_b   1.000
_cell.length_c   1.000
_cell.angle_alpha   90.00
_cell.angle_beta   90.00
_cell.angle_gamma   90.00
#
_symmetry.space_group_name_H-M   'P 1'
#
loop_
_entity.id
_entity.type
_entity.pdbx_description
1 polymer ?
#
loop_
_entity_poly.entity_id
_entity_poly.type
_entity_poly.pdbx_seq_one_letter_code
_entity_poly.pdbx_strand_id
1 'polypeptide(L)'
;MLGAVLPGLATAAPAVEGPRVLILHSYTPDFSWTRDLHAGILSMLDTPEVRARYRVEYLDAKHHDTPAYRARLLELFREKYRTTPFDGIIVTDNHALELVARHRAELFPRTPVVACGINDRASIPAGTDDLYSIIENPAHTATLTAALRQNPGTRKIFVLVDDTLSGQSIRQHFLEQVRPLVDRVAIEVLPVQTRDQLVRFARERTQGELLYLLVYFQDGAGQVFTAEEIPRLIAASAPVPVYVAWDFQLDPAAVGGGVTSALG
;
A
#
# COMPACT_ATOMS: atom_id res chain seq x y z
N MET A 1 -26.89 -67.55 -22.20
CA MET A 1 -26.84 -66.13 -22.61
C MET A 1 -26.37 -65.32 -21.39
N LEU A 2 -25.12 -64.88 -21.36
CA LEU A 2 -24.63 -63.96 -20.33
C LEU A 2 -24.82 -62.53 -20.86
N GLY A 3 -25.69 -61.75 -20.21
CA GLY A 3 -25.88 -60.34 -20.50
C GLY A 3 -24.76 -59.52 -19.87
N ALA A 4 -23.96 -58.86 -20.69
CA ALA A 4 -22.98 -57.89 -20.25
C ALA A 4 -23.71 -56.58 -19.89
N VAL A 5 -23.67 -56.19 -18.61
CA VAL A 5 -24.09 -54.87 -18.16
C VAL A 5 -22.92 -53.91 -18.39
N LEU A 6 -23.07 -52.96 -19.30
CA LEU A 6 -22.11 -51.88 -19.49
C LEU A 6 -22.16 -50.94 -18.28
N PRO A 7 -21.02 -50.58 -17.67
CA PRO A 7 -21.00 -49.59 -16.60
C PRO A 7 -21.41 -48.23 -17.18
N GLY A 8 -22.42 -47.61 -16.57
CA GLY A 8 -22.87 -46.27 -16.92
C GLY A 8 -21.74 -45.26 -16.76
N LEU A 9 -21.49 -44.47 -17.81
CA LEU A 9 -20.63 -43.30 -17.76
C LEU A 9 -21.19 -42.34 -16.71
N ALA A 10 -20.52 -42.25 -15.56
CA ALA A 10 -20.77 -41.18 -14.61
C ALA A 10 -20.38 -39.87 -15.30
N THR A 11 -21.38 -39.08 -15.69
CA THR A 11 -21.16 -37.69 -16.08
C THR A 11 -20.65 -36.96 -14.85
N ALA A 12 -19.36 -36.64 -14.83
CA ALA A 12 -18.79 -35.74 -13.84
C ALA A 12 -19.62 -34.45 -13.84
N ALA A 13 -20.18 -34.08 -12.69
CA ALA A 13 -20.84 -32.79 -12.54
C ALA A 13 -19.85 -31.69 -12.96
N PRO A 14 -20.28 -30.65 -13.70
CA PRO A 14 -19.39 -29.55 -14.04
C PRO A 14 -18.79 -29.02 -12.74
N ALA A 15 -17.45 -28.98 -12.67
CA ALA A 15 -16.78 -28.33 -11.57
C ALA A 15 -17.35 -26.90 -11.48
N VAL A 16 -17.90 -26.54 -10.32
CA VAL A 16 -18.36 -25.17 -10.09
C VAL A 16 -17.11 -24.29 -10.19
N GLU A 17 -16.93 -23.66 -11.35
CA GLU A 17 -15.79 -22.78 -11.58
C GLU A 17 -15.99 -21.52 -10.73
N GLY A 18 -15.00 -21.21 -9.89
CA GLY A 18 -15.04 -20.01 -9.06
C GLY A 18 -15.02 -18.71 -9.88
N PRO A 19 -15.26 -17.57 -9.21
CA PRO A 19 -15.43 -16.28 -9.86
C PRO A 19 -14.16 -15.86 -10.62
N ARG A 20 -14.35 -15.12 -11.70
CA ARG A 20 -13.26 -14.53 -12.49
C ARG A 20 -12.92 -13.15 -11.93
N VAL A 21 -11.76 -13.03 -11.32
CA VAL A 21 -11.34 -11.79 -10.64
C VAL A 21 -10.19 -11.11 -11.41
N LEU A 22 -10.26 -9.80 -11.60
CA LEU A 22 -9.10 -9.01 -12.01
C LEU A 22 -8.47 -8.38 -10.77
N ILE A 23 -7.19 -8.64 -10.53
CA ILE A 23 -6.39 -7.96 -9.53
C ILE A 23 -5.56 -6.91 -10.26
N LEU A 24 -5.78 -5.64 -9.96
CA LEU A 24 -5.10 -4.51 -10.57
C LEU A 24 -4.28 -3.76 -9.52
N HIS A 25 -2.97 -3.97 -9.55
CA HIS A 25 -2.05 -3.31 -8.65
C HIS A 25 -1.59 -1.97 -9.21
N SER A 26 -1.51 -0.94 -8.36
CA SER A 26 -0.93 0.36 -8.74
C SER A 26 0.56 0.27 -9.05
N TYR A 27 1.29 -0.59 -8.36
CA TYR A 27 2.76 -0.68 -8.41
C TYR A 27 3.23 -2.10 -8.67
N THR A 28 4.49 -2.28 -9.03
CA THR A 28 5.09 -3.56 -9.37
C THR A 28 5.51 -4.38 -8.13
N PRO A 29 5.74 -5.71 -8.27
CA PRO A 29 6.09 -6.59 -7.15
C PRO A 29 7.47 -6.37 -6.53
N ASP A 30 8.27 -5.45 -7.04
CA ASP A 30 9.52 -5.02 -6.39
C ASP A 30 9.24 -4.29 -5.06
N PHE A 31 8.06 -3.67 -4.93
CA PHE A 31 7.58 -3.14 -3.67
C PHE A 31 6.99 -4.24 -2.76
N SER A 32 7.45 -4.30 -1.51
CA SER A 32 7.02 -5.29 -0.51
C SER A 32 5.53 -5.27 -0.23
N TRP A 33 4.97 -4.09 0.03
CA TRP A 33 3.54 -3.94 0.31
C TRP A 33 2.65 -4.43 -0.86
N THR A 34 3.09 -4.32 -2.12
CA THR A 34 2.37 -4.90 -3.26
C THR A 34 2.36 -6.42 -3.19
N ARG A 35 3.49 -7.05 -2.85
CA ARG A 35 3.56 -8.51 -2.66
C ARG A 35 2.70 -8.97 -1.49
N ASP A 36 2.69 -8.22 -0.40
CA ASP A 36 1.95 -8.57 0.81
C ASP A 36 0.44 -8.42 0.60
N LEU A 37 -0.01 -7.33 -0.04
CA LEU A 37 -1.40 -7.16 -0.47
C LEU A 37 -1.81 -8.28 -1.44
N HIS A 38 -0.95 -8.62 -2.40
CA HIS A 38 -1.20 -9.70 -3.33
C HIS A 38 -1.37 -11.05 -2.61
N ALA A 39 -0.46 -11.38 -1.69
CA ALA A 39 -0.52 -12.61 -0.90
C ALA A 39 -1.79 -12.65 -0.03
N GLY A 40 -2.15 -11.54 0.61
CA GLY A 40 -3.40 -11.42 1.37
C GLY A 40 -4.65 -11.65 0.51
N ILE A 41 -4.70 -11.04 -0.69
CA ILE A 41 -5.78 -11.26 -1.66
C ILE A 41 -5.85 -12.73 -2.06
N LEU A 42 -4.73 -13.35 -2.44
CA LEU A 42 -4.71 -14.74 -2.86
C LEU A 42 -5.09 -15.70 -1.73
N SER A 43 -4.72 -15.40 -0.48
CA SER A 43 -5.10 -16.21 0.69
C SER A 43 -6.62 -16.40 0.83
N MET A 44 -7.41 -15.45 0.31
CA MET A 44 -8.88 -15.53 0.28
C MET A 44 -9.41 -16.12 -1.03
N LEU A 45 -8.81 -15.74 -2.17
CA LEU A 45 -9.25 -16.18 -3.49
C LEU A 45 -8.96 -17.66 -3.77
N ASP A 46 -7.89 -18.20 -3.21
CA ASP A 46 -7.46 -19.60 -3.40
C ASP A 46 -8.12 -20.58 -2.42
N THR A 47 -8.94 -20.08 -1.49
CA THR A 47 -9.68 -20.94 -0.54
C THR A 47 -10.55 -21.96 -1.29
N PRO A 48 -10.72 -23.19 -0.76
CA PRO A 48 -11.58 -24.20 -1.39
C PRO A 48 -13.02 -23.75 -1.64
N GLU A 49 -13.52 -22.80 -0.84
CA GLU A 49 -14.85 -22.23 -0.93
C GLU A 49 -14.99 -21.24 -2.09
N VAL A 50 -13.94 -20.44 -2.37
CA VAL A 50 -13.94 -19.41 -3.42
C VAL A 50 -13.41 -19.95 -4.74
N ARG A 51 -12.20 -20.54 -4.73
CA ARG A 51 -11.50 -21.08 -5.92
C ARG A 51 -11.54 -20.16 -7.14
N ALA A 52 -11.24 -18.88 -6.93
CA ALA A 52 -11.33 -17.88 -7.99
C ALA A 52 -10.32 -18.15 -9.11
N ARG A 53 -10.68 -17.78 -10.34
CA ARG A 53 -9.75 -17.68 -11.46
C ARG A 53 -9.36 -16.23 -11.62
N TYR A 54 -8.11 -15.88 -11.31
CA TYR A 54 -7.70 -14.48 -11.33
C TYR A 54 -6.73 -14.14 -12.46
N ARG A 55 -6.76 -12.88 -12.90
CA ARG A 55 -5.70 -12.24 -13.69
C ARG A 55 -5.08 -11.13 -12.87
N VAL A 56 -3.79 -10.91 -13.06
CA VAL A 56 -3.03 -9.90 -12.33
C VAL A 56 -2.42 -8.92 -13.31
N GLU A 57 -2.65 -7.64 -13.07
CA GLU A 57 -2.06 -6.54 -13.84
C GLU A 57 -1.37 -5.57 -12.90
N TYR A 58 -0.31 -4.95 -13.40
CA TYR A 58 0.48 -3.96 -12.69
C TYR A 58 0.49 -2.67 -13.52
N LEU A 59 0.08 -1.56 -12.92
CA LEU A 59 0.12 -0.26 -13.60
C LEU A 59 1.52 0.35 -13.64
N ASP A 60 2.42 -0.12 -12.77
CA ASP A 60 3.80 0.36 -12.69
C ASP A 60 3.91 1.89 -12.45
N ALA A 61 2.94 2.46 -11.72
CA ALA A 61 2.75 3.91 -11.66
C ALA A 61 3.86 4.64 -10.88
N LYS A 62 4.63 3.95 -10.03
CA LYS A 62 5.79 4.56 -9.35
C LYS A 62 7.02 4.70 -10.25
N HIS A 63 7.15 3.87 -11.29
CA HIS A 63 8.21 3.99 -12.28
C HIS A 63 7.77 4.80 -13.51
N HIS A 64 6.49 4.70 -13.87
CA HIS A 64 5.93 5.28 -15.09
C HIS A 64 4.57 5.95 -14.86
N ASP A 65 4.55 7.29 -14.79
CA ASP A 65 3.30 8.05 -14.59
C ASP A 65 3.10 9.23 -15.56
N THR A 66 3.65 9.16 -16.77
CA THR A 66 3.41 10.23 -17.75
C THR A 66 1.99 10.13 -18.34
N PRO A 67 1.36 11.24 -18.76
CA PRO A 67 0.06 11.19 -19.46
C PRO A 67 0.08 10.29 -20.70
N ALA A 68 1.20 10.28 -21.44
CA ALA A 68 1.37 9.42 -22.61
C ALA A 68 1.39 7.93 -22.25
N TYR A 69 2.09 7.56 -21.17
CA TYR A 69 2.11 6.19 -20.66
C TYR A 69 0.70 5.73 -20.26
N ARG A 70 -0.01 6.54 -19.47
CA ARG A 70 -1.38 6.25 -19.03
C ARG A 70 -2.34 6.05 -20.20
N ALA A 71 -2.24 6.87 -21.24
CA ALA A 71 -3.06 6.72 -22.45
C ALA A 71 -2.80 5.38 -23.17
N ARG A 72 -1.52 4.98 -23.32
CA ARG A 72 -1.16 3.70 -23.95
C ARG A 72 -1.57 2.49 -23.12
N LEU A 73 -1.46 2.58 -21.81
CA LEU A 73 -1.91 1.54 -20.90
C LEU A 73 -3.43 1.34 -20.99
N LEU A 74 -4.18 2.42 -21.10
CA LEU A 74 -5.63 2.36 -21.31
C LEU A 74 -5.99 1.71 -22.65
N GLU A 75 -5.30 2.06 -23.74
CA GLU A 75 -5.48 1.40 -25.05
C GLU A 75 -5.22 -0.11 -24.97
N LEU A 76 -4.16 -0.52 -24.26
CA LEU A 76 -3.84 -1.93 -24.04
C LEU A 76 -4.95 -2.63 -23.24
N PHE A 77 -5.48 -2.01 -22.19
CA PHE A 77 -6.54 -2.61 -21.39
C PHE A 77 -7.84 -2.76 -22.18
N ARG A 78 -8.18 -1.78 -23.04
CA ARG A 78 -9.31 -1.90 -23.97
C ARG A 78 -9.17 -3.14 -24.83
N GLU A 79 -8.00 -3.35 -25.44
CA GLU A 79 -7.77 -4.52 -26.29
C GLU A 79 -7.83 -5.83 -25.51
N LYS A 80 -7.13 -5.91 -24.37
CA LYS A 80 -7.04 -7.12 -23.54
C LYS A 80 -8.40 -7.57 -23.00
N TYR A 81 -9.25 -6.61 -22.62
CA TYR A 81 -10.46 -6.88 -21.84
C TYR A 81 -11.77 -6.69 -22.59
N ARG A 82 -11.73 -6.29 -23.87
CA ARG A 82 -12.91 -6.12 -24.74
C ARG A 82 -13.92 -7.27 -24.70
N THR A 83 -13.44 -8.50 -24.57
CA THR A 83 -14.27 -9.73 -24.60
C THR A 83 -14.05 -10.62 -23.36
N THR A 84 -13.38 -10.10 -22.33
CA THR A 84 -13.05 -10.85 -21.12
C THR A 84 -13.85 -10.31 -19.95
N PRO A 85 -14.99 -10.92 -19.59
CA PRO A 85 -15.75 -10.50 -18.42
C PRO A 85 -15.05 -10.92 -17.13
N PHE A 86 -15.24 -10.10 -16.09
CA PHE A 86 -14.87 -10.35 -14.71
C PHE A 86 -16.08 -10.22 -13.81
N ASP A 87 -16.17 -11.11 -12.83
CA ASP A 87 -17.21 -11.11 -11.79
C ASP A 87 -16.86 -10.12 -10.67
N GLY A 88 -15.59 -9.74 -10.54
CA GLY A 88 -15.13 -8.71 -9.62
C GLY A 88 -13.74 -8.18 -9.95
N ILE A 89 -13.47 -6.97 -9.48
CA ILE A 89 -12.14 -6.32 -9.60
C ILE A 89 -11.65 -5.97 -8.21
N ILE A 90 -10.40 -6.30 -7.94
CA ILE A 90 -9.69 -5.84 -6.75
C ILE A 90 -8.62 -4.86 -7.21
N VAL A 91 -8.66 -3.64 -6.72
CA VAL A 91 -7.63 -2.63 -6.99
C VAL A 91 -6.79 -2.40 -5.74
N THR A 92 -5.48 -2.23 -5.90
CA THR A 92 -4.60 -1.83 -4.79
C THR A 92 -4.06 -0.43 -4.99
N ASP A 93 -4.12 0.37 -3.93
CA ASP A 93 -3.64 1.75 -3.88
C ASP A 93 -4.33 2.72 -4.84
N ASN A 94 -3.90 3.97 -4.77
CA ASN A 94 -4.55 5.12 -5.39
C ASN A 94 -4.58 5.15 -6.92
N HIS A 95 -3.51 4.69 -7.60
CA HIS A 95 -3.43 4.84 -9.07
C HIS A 95 -4.37 3.87 -9.79
N ALA A 96 -4.48 2.64 -9.28
CA ALA A 96 -5.42 1.64 -9.78
C ALA A 96 -6.87 2.07 -9.49
N LEU A 97 -7.13 2.60 -8.30
CA LEU A 97 -8.43 3.18 -7.97
C LEU A 97 -8.79 4.35 -8.91
N GLU A 98 -7.86 5.27 -9.17
CA GLU A 98 -8.09 6.41 -10.08
C GLU A 98 -8.40 5.96 -11.51
N LEU A 99 -7.64 5.00 -12.05
CA LEU A 99 -7.87 4.47 -13.39
C LEU A 99 -9.25 3.81 -13.49
N VAL A 100 -9.60 2.96 -12.52
CA VAL A 100 -10.89 2.27 -12.50
C VAL A 100 -12.02 3.29 -12.29
N ALA A 101 -11.90 4.23 -11.37
CA ALA A 101 -12.91 5.27 -11.17
C ALA A 101 -13.23 6.05 -12.45
N ARG A 102 -12.21 6.38 -13.26
CA ARG A 102 -12.39 7.15 -14.50
C ARG A 102 -12.88 6.31 -15.68
N HIS A 103 -12.46 5.06 -15.77
CA HIS A 103 -12.64 4.25 -16.98
C HIS A 103 -13.46 2.97 -16.79
N ARG A 104 -13.96 2.68 -15.59
CA ARG A 104 -14.74 1.46 -15.29
C ARG A 104 -15.97 1.31 -16.16
N ALA A 105 -16.73 2.38 -16.39
CA ALA A 105 -17.94 2.31 -17.21
C ALA A 105 -17.64 1.81 -18.64
N GLU A 106 -16.44 2.13 -19.13
CA GLU A 106 -15.95 1.71 -20.44
C GLU A 106 -15.31 0.31 -20.41
N LEU A 107 -14.39 0.07 -19.47
CA LEU A 107 -13.58 -1.15 -19.43
C LEU A 107 -14.29 -2.34 -18.77
N PHE A 108 -15.05 -2.07 -17.72
CA PHE A 108 -15.59 -3.08 -16.81
C PHE A 108 -17.03 -2.73 -16.37
N PRO A 109 -17.97 -2.61 -17.32
CA PRO A 109 -19.31 -2.12 -17.04
C PRO A 109 -20.04 -3.04 -16.06
N ARG A 110 -20.55 -2.44 -14.97
CA ARG A 110 -21.32 -3.11 -13.90
C ARG A 110 -20.54 -4.15 -13.08
N THR A 111 -19.23 -4.29 -13.28
CA THR A 111 -18.41 -5.16 -12.44
C THR A 111 -18.19 -4.51 -11.07
N PRO A 112 -18.42 -5.21 -9.94
CA PRO A 112 -18.14 -4.69 -8.60
C PRO A 112 -16.63 -4.51 -8.40
N VAL A 113 -16.26 -3.46 -7.68
CA VAL A 113 -14.86 -3.15 -7.37
C VAL A 113 -14.66 -3.06 -5.87
N VAL A 114 -13.61 -3.71 -5.40
CA VAL A 114 -13.08 -3.56 -4.04
C VAL A 114 -11.71 -2.92 -4.15
N ALA A 115 -11.49 -1.85 -3.40
CA ALA A 115 -10.22 -1.15 -3.29
C ALA A 115 -9.58 -1.43 -1.93
N CYS A 116 -8.28 -1.74 -1.90
CA CYS A 116 -7.50 -1.89 -0.68
C CYS A 116 -6.15 -1.17 -0.77
N GLY A 117 -5.49 -0.96 0.38
CA GLY A 117 -4.26 -0.16 0.43
C GLY A 117 -4.50 1.32 0.13
N ILE A 118 -5.69 1.85 0.40
CA ILE A 118 -6.02 3.25 0.09
C ILE A 118 -5.51 4.15 1.23
N ASN A 119 -4.56 5.04 0.95
CA ASN A 119 -3.90 5.84 1.98
C ASN A 119 -4.83 6.79 2.75
N ASP A 120 -5.89 7.30 2.11
CA ASP A 120 -6.78 8.31 2.70
C ASP A 120 -8.18 8.27 2.06
N ARG A 121 -9.21 8.55 2.84
CA ARG A 121 -10.58 8.73 2.33
C ARG A 121 -10.69 9.87 1.34
N ALA A 122 -9.98 10.97 1.56
CA ALA A 122 -10.02 12.13 0.66
C ALA A 122 -9.44 11.82 -0.73
N SER A 123 -8.66 10.74 -0.84
CA SER A 123 -8.05 10.30 -2.09
C SER A 123 -8.97 9.41 -2.95
N ILE A 124 -10.16 9.05 -2.42
CA ILE A 124 -11.17 8.29 -3.16
C ILE A 124 -11.85 9.24 -4.16
N PRO A 125 -11.82 8.94 -5.48
CA PRO A 125 -12.43 9.81 -6.49
C PRO A 125 -13.94 9.97 -6.29
N ALA A 126 -14.46 11.18 -6.51
CA ALA A 126 -15.90 11.44 -6.43
C ALA A 126 -16.69 10.55 -7.41
N GLY A 127 -17.90 10.13 -7.02
CA GLY A 127 -18.76 9.26 -7.83
C GLY A 127 -18.38 7.78 -7.80
N THR A 128 -17.58 7.37 -6.80
CA THR A 128 -17.23 5.96 -6.54
C THR A 128 -17.93 5.40 -5.29
N ASP A 129 -19.09 5.97 -4.93
CA ASP A 129 -19.85 5.61 -3.73
C ASP A 129 -20.34 4.14 -3.73
N ASP A 130 -20.35 3.50 -4.90
CA ASP A 130 -20.69 2.08 -5.07
C ASP A 130 -19.49 1.13 -4.92
N LEU A 131 -18.28 1.66 -4.69
CA LEU A 131 -17.07 0.87 -4.46
C LEU A 131 -16.84 0.63 -2.97
N TYR A 132 -16.39 -0.58 -2.63
CA TYR A 132 -15.93 -0.88 -1.28
C TYR A 132 -14.46 -0.50 -1.16
N SER A 133 -14.10 0.38 -0.22
CA SER A 133 -12.73 0.85 -0.03
C SER A 133 -12.22 0.56 1.37
N ILE A 134 -11.09 -0.14 1.47
CA ILE A 134 -10.34 -0.38 2.69
C ILE A 134 -9.23 0.67 2.76
N ILE A 135 -9.36 1.57 3.73
CA ILE A 135 -8.47 2.72 3.92
C ILE A 135 -7.42 2.36 4.97
N GLU A 136 -6.16 2.54 4.63
CA GLU A 136 -5.06 2.46 5.59
C GLU A 136 -5.16 3.62 6.58
N ASN A 137 -5.09 3.29 7.87
CA ASN A 137 -5.12 4.28 8.93
C ASN A 137 -4.00 3.97 9.93
N PRO A 138 -2.75 4.37 9.63
CA PRO A 138 -1.66 4.17 10.55
C PRO A 138 -1.95 4.82 11.89
N ALA A 139 -1.65 4.11 12.98
CA ALA A 139 -1.99 4.56 14.32
C ALA A 139 -0.92 5.53 14.86
N HIS A 140 -0.71 6.69 14.21
CA HIS A 140 0.38 7.62 14.55
C HIS A 140 0.30 8.08 16.01
N THR A 141 -0.88 8.48 16.49
CA THR A 141 -1.07 8.92 17.89
C THR A 141 -0.71 7.82 18.89
N ALA A 142 -1.13 6.58 18.60
CA ALA A 142 -0.86 5.44 19.47
C ALA A 142 0.64 5.11 19.50
N THR A 143 1.27 5.06 18.32
CA THR A 143 2.71 4.85 18.15
C THR A 143 3.52 5.89 18.91
N LEU A 144 3.26 7.17 18.69
CA LEU A 144 4.00 8.24 19.39
C LEU A 144 3.70 8.28 20.88
N THR A 145 2.47 7.96 21.31
CA THR A 145 2.16 7.85 22.75
C THR A 145 2.96 6.72 23.42
N ALA A 146 3.08 5.56 22.75
CA ALA A 146 3.91 4.47 23.24
C ALA A 146 5.40 4.85 23.24
N ALA A 147 5.87 5.51 22.18
CA ALA A 147 7.25 5.97 22.06
C ALA A 147 7.63 6.93 23.19
N LEU A 148 6.76 7.90 23.53
CA LEU A 148 6.98 8.83 24.64
C LEU A 148 6.97 8.15 26.01
N ARG A 149 6.19 7.07 26.18
CA ARG A 149 6.20 6.27 27.42
C ARG A 149 7.50 5.48 27.57
N GLN A 150 8.01 4.92 26.46
CA GLN A 150 9.27 4.18 26.44
C GLN A 150 10.49 5.11 26.60
N ASN A 151 10.37 6.35 26.14
CA ASN A 151 11.44 7.35 26.15
C ASN A 151 10.99 8.61 26.92
N PRO A 152 10.88 8.55 28.27
CA PRO A 152 10.29 9.64 29.06
C PRO A 152 11.08 10.96 29.01
N GLY A 153 12.32 10.94 28.51
CA GLY A 153 13.15 12.14 28.31
C GLY A 153 13.03 12.79 26.92
N THR A 154 12.13 12.32 26.05
CA THR A 154 11.96 12.88 24.70
C THR A 154 11.38 14.28 24.76
N ARG A 155 12.12 15.24 24.20
CA ARG A 155 11.78 16.66 24.09
C ARG A 155 11.34 17.04 22.68
N LYS A 156 11.85 16.32 21.68
CA LYS A 156 11.62 16.61 20.26
C LYS A 156 11.52 15.34 19.42
N ILE A 157 10.55 15.32 18.51
CA ILE A 157 10.34 14.28 17.51
C ILE A 157 10.53 14.91 16.15
N PHE A 158 11.43 14.33 15.35
CA PHE A 158 11.58 14.68 13.94
C PHE A 158 10.85 13.66 13.07
N VAL A 159 10.02 14.16 12.16
CA VAL A 159 9.18 13.35 11.28
C VAL A 159 9.75 13.42 9.88
N LEU A 160 10.06 12.26 9.31
CA LEU A 160 10.64 12.11 7.98
C LEU A 160 9.55 11.58 7.04
N VAL A 161 9.26 12.33 5.99
CA VAL A 161 8.31 11.98 4.94
C VAL A 161 8.73 12.64 3.63
N ASP A 162 8.54 11.98 2.48
CA ASP A 162 8.83 12.56 1.17
C ASP A 162 7.70 13.47 0.64
N ASP A 163 7.96 14.13 -0.50
CA ASP A 163 7.02 15.01 -1.21
C ASP A 163 6.26 14.28 -2.34
N THR A 164 6.29 12.94 -2.38
CA THR A 164 5.45 12.20 -3.32
C THR A 164 3.98 12.44 -3.01
N LEU A 165 3.08 12.16 -3.96
CA LEU A 165 1.63 12.30 -3.73
C LEU A 165 1.17 11.54 -2.48
N SER A 166 1.70 10.32 -2.27
CA SER A 166 1.43 9.52 -1.09
C SER A 166 2.02 10.14 0.17
N GLY A 167 3.27 10.62 0.14
CA GLY A 167 3.91 11.31 1.26
C GLY A 167 3.15 12.56 1.71
N GLN A 168 2.64 13.36 0.77
CA GLN A 168 1.83 14.53 1.06
C GLN A 168 0.51 14.18 1.76
N SER A 169 -0.22 13.17 1.27
CA SER A 169 -1.46 12.69 1.89
C SER A 169 -1.21 12.15 3.30
N ILE A 170 -0.20 11.29 3.45
CA ILE A 170 0.22 10.74 4.75
C ILE A 170 0.61 11.85 5.73
N ARG A 171 1.33 12.88 5.27
CA ARG A 171 1.71 14.02 6.10
C ARG A 171 0.50 14.79 6.62
N GLN A 172 -0.53 15.02 5.80
CA GLN A 172 -1.76 15.68 6.25
C GLN A 172 -2.46 14.87 7.34
N HIS A 173 -2.66 13.58 7.08
CA HIS A 173 -3.31 12.68 8.03
C HIS A 173 -2.53 12.57 9.35
N PHE A 174 -1.20 12.48 9.27
CA PHE A 174 -0.31 12.53 10.42
C PHE A 174 -0.53 13.79 11.25
N LEU A 175 -0.52 14.97 10.62
CA LEU A 175 -0.67 16.25 11.31
C LEU A 175 -2.03 16.39 12.00
N GLU A 176 -3.09 15.80 11.44
CA GLU A 176 -4.41 15.75 12.08
C GLU A 176 -4.40 14.85 13.32
N GLN A 177 -3.80 13.66 13.21
CA GLN A 177 -3.75 12.67 14.29
C GLN A 177 -2.87 13.10 15.48
N VAL A 178 -1.79 13.83 15.25
CA VAL A 178 -0.84 14.20 16.33
C VAL A 178 -1.20 15.48 17.08
N ARG A 179 -2.29 16.17 16.71
CA ARG A 179 -2.77 17.37 17.45
C ARG A 179 -2.85 17.17 18.96
N PRO A 180 -3.31 16.01 19.51
CA PRO A 180 -3.34 15.80 20.96
C PRO A 180 -1.96 15.69 21.64
N LEU A 181 -0.87 15.62 20.88
CA LEU A 181 0.50 15.43 21.38
C LEU A 181 1.35 16.70 21.34
N VAL A 182 0.92 17.75 20.63
CA VAL A 182 1.74 18.96 20.38
C VAL A 182 2.06 19.74 21.67
N ASP A 183 1.20 19.65 22.69
CA ASP A 183 1.44 20.27 24.00
C ASP A 183 2.40 19.46 24.89
N ARG A 184 2.71 18.20 24.51
CA ARG A 184 3.51 17.27 25.31
C ARG A 184 4.95 17.14 24.82
N VAL A 185 5.19 17.38 23.53
CA VAL A 185 6.50 17.21 22.88
C VAL A 185 6.58 18.09 21.63
N ALA A 186 7.75 18.63 21.33
CA ALA A 186 7.95 19.35 20.07
C ALA A 186 7.96 18.35 18.90
N ILE A 187 7.14 18.59 17.87
CA ILE A 187 7.09 17.77 16.66
C ILE A 187 7.50 18.64 15.48
N GLU A 188 8.51 18.21 14.72
CA GLU A 188 9.00 18.88 13.53
C GLU A 188 8.97 17.94 12.34
N VAL A 189 8.20 18.29 11.31
CA VAL A 189 8.25 17.60 10.01
C VAL A 189 9.37 18.22 9.19
N LEU A 190 10.35 17.40 8.80
CA LEU A 190 11.50 17.88 8.06
C LEU A 190 11.13 18.21 6.61
N PRO A 191 11.75 19.25 6.01
CA PRO A 191 11.75 19.40 4.57
C PRO A 191 12.42 18.20 3.91
N VAL A 192 11.97 17.83 2.71
CA VAL A 192 12.60 16.75 1.92
C VAL A 192 14.09 17.04 1.73
N GLN A 193 14.89 16.04 2.06
CA GLN A 193 16.35 16.01 1.96
C GLN A 193 16.78 14.93 0.96
N THR A 194 18.04 14.98 0.52
CA THR A 194 18.68 13.85 -0.16
C THR A 194 18.99 12.71 0.82
N ARG A 195 19.18 11.50 0.33
CA ARG A 195 19.60 10.34 1.15
C ARG A 195 20.78 10.67 2.07
N ASP A 196 21.83 11.29 1.53
CA ASP A 196 23.05 11.57 2.29
C ASP A 196 22.83 12.65 3.37
N GLN A 197 21.95 13.61 3.09
CA GLN A 197 21.52 14.61 4.08
C GLN A 197 20.70 13.96 5.20
N LEU A 198 19.78 13.04 4.88
CA LEU A 198 19.01 12.31 5.90
C LEU A 198 19.93 11.48 6.82
N VAL A 199 20.90 10.77 6.24
CA VAL A 199 21.86 9.97 7.02
C VAL A 199 22.71 10.85 7.93
N ARG A 200 23.21 11.99 7.42
CA ARG A 200 23.95 12.96 8.23
C ARG A 200 23.07 13.50 9.36
N PHE A 201 21.85 13.92 9.02
CA PHE A 201 20.87 14.40 9.97
C PHE A 201 20.67 13.36 11.10
N ALA A 202 20.39 12.11 10.76
CA ALA A 202 20.20 11.04 11.73
C ALA A 202 21.39 10.86 12.68
N ARG A 203 22.63 10.89 12.17
CA ARG A 203 23.86 10.75 12.99
C ARG A 203 24.08 11.87 13.99
N GLU A 204 23.62 13.07 13.65
CA GLU A 204 23.78 14.28 14.47
C GLU A 204 22.70 14.41 15.54
N ARG A 205 21.82 13.41 15.70
CA ARG A 205 20.82 13.41 16.77
C ARG A 205 21.43 13.22 18.14
N THR A 206 20.78 13.82 19.13
CA THR A 206 21.25 13.90 20.51
C THR A 206 20.18 13.39 21.47
N GLN A 207 20.60 13.12 22.72
CA GLN A 207 19.69 12.60 23.74
C GLN A 207 18.45 13.50 23.94
N GLY A 208 17.29 12.84 24.03
CA GLY A 208 15.99 13.51 24.12
C GLY A 208 15.38 13.86 22.75
N GLU A 209 16.04 13.50 21.66
CA GLU A 209 15.46 13.52 20.31
C GLU A 209 14.99 12.12 19.90
N LEU A 210 14.03 12.07 18.98
CA LEU A 210 13.47 10.83 18.43
C LEU A 210 13.20 11.02 16.94
N LEU A 211 13.41 9.98 16.14
CA LEU A 211 13.04 9.98 14.73
C LEU A 211 11.78 9.16 14.51
N TYR A 212 10.81 9.71 13.78
CA TYR A 212 9.62 9.00 13.33
C TYR A 212 9.57 9.00 11.81
N LEU A 213 9.75 7.83 11.21
CA LEU A 213 9.78 7.68 9.76
C LEU A 213 8.41 7.27 9.26
N LEU A 214 7.86 8.11 8.39
CA LEU A 214 6.74 7.76 7.51
C LEU A 214 7.33 7.23 6.20
N VAL A 215 6.67 7.46 5.06
CA VAL A 215 7.18 6.99 3.75
C VAL A 215 8.26 7.90 3.18
N TYR A 216 9.27 7.30 2.53
CA TYR A 216 10.36 8.03 1.88
C TYR A 216 10.89 7.28 0.65
N PHE A 217 10.09 7.24 -0.40
CA PHE A 217 10.37 6.57 -1.68
C PHE A 217 11.17 7.44 -2.64
N GLN A 218 11.08 8.76 -2.52
CA GLN A 218 11.81 9.69 -3.38
C GLN A 218 12.49 10.78 -2.55
N ASP A 219 13.77 11.04 -2.82
CA ASP A 219 14.51 12.09 -2.11
C ASP A 219 14.52 13.45 -2.82
N GLY A 220 15.17 14.44 -2.19
CA GLY A 220 15.26 15.79 -2.72
C GLY A 220 16.06 15.93 -4.03
N ALA A 221 16.77 14.88 -4.46
CA ALA A 221 17.44 14.82 -5.76
C ALA A 221 16.61 14.05 -6.81
N GLY A 222 15.42 13.58 -6.43
CA GLY A 222 14.54 12.78 -7.28
C GLY A 222 14.95 11.31 -7.37
N GLN A 223 15.92 10.85 -6.58
CA GLN A 223 16.32 9.45 -6.55
C GLN A 223 15.21 8.62 -5.91
N VAL A 224 14.89 7.48 -6.52
CA VAL A 224 13.84 6.55 -6.06
C VAL A 224 14.47 5.40 -5.26
N PHE A 225 13.79 5.01 -4.19
CA PHE A 225 14.18 3.97 -3.24
C PHE A 225 13.02 2.99 -3.02
N THR A 226 13.39 1.76 -2.65
CA THR A 226 12.47 0.78 -2.07
C THR A 226 11.97 1.23 -0.69
N ALA A 227 10.93 0.56 -0.18
CA ALA A 227 10.31 0.88 1.11
C ALA A 227 11.31 0.82 2.29
N GLU A 228 12.28 -0.08 2.17
CA GLU A 228 13.15 -0.52 3.25
C GLU A 228 14.44 0.32 3.29
N GLU A 229 14.92 0.83 2.16
CA GLU A 229 16.25 1.41 2.03
C GLU A 229 16.48 2.62 2.95
N ILE A 230 15.61 3.63 2.89
CA ILE A 230 15.76 4.83 3.72
C ILE A 230 15.56 4.50 5.21
N PRO A 231 14.50 3.78 5.64
CA PRO A 231 14.35 3.38 7.03
C PRO A 231 15.56 2.63 7.59
N ARG A 232 16.11 1.67 6.85
CA ARG A 232 17.31 0.93 7.25
C ARG A 232 18.51 1.82 7.45
N LEU A 233 18.80 2.70 6.49
CA LEU A 233 19.95 3.59 6.56
C LEU A 233 19.87 4.55 7.75
N ILE A 234 18.67 5.04 8.06
CA ILE A 234 18.44 5.95 9.17
C ILE A 234 18.51 5.22 10.51
N ALA A 235 17.83 4.08 10.64
CA ALA A 235 17.87 3.26 11.85
C ALA A 235 19.31 2.82 12.19
N ALA A 236 20.10 2.41 11.19
CA ALA A 236 21.49 2.00 11.39
C ALA A 236 22.44 3.17 11.74
N SER A 237 22.05 4.42 11.47
CA SER A 237 22.91 5.59 11.63
C SER A 237 22.56 6.45 12.85
N ALA A 238 21.33 6.36 13.36
CA ALA A 238 20.84 7.22 14.42
C ALA A 238 21.32 6.73 15.81
N PRO A 239 21.90 7.60 16.66
CA PRO A 239 22.20 7.28 18.05
C PRO A 239 20.96 7.43 18.98
N VAL A 240 19.79 7.69 18.42
CA VAL A 240 18.53 7.94 19.12
C VAL A 240 17.44 6.98 18.65
N PRO A 241 16.36 6.77 19.42
CA PRO A 241 15.25 5.90 19.03
C PRO A 241 14.66 6.28 17.67
N VAL A 242 14.45 5.25 16.83
CA VAL A 242 13.80 5.36 15.53
C VAL A 242 12.54 4.53 15.53
N TYR A 243 11.41 5.18 15.26
CA TYR A 243 10.09 4.55 15.14
C TYR A 243 9.59 4.64 13.70
N VAL A 244 8.79 3.66 13.30
CA VAL A 244 8.22 3.56 11.94
C VAL A 244 6.70 3.36 12.00
N ALA A 245 6.00 3.60 10.90
CA ALA A 245 4.54 3.53 10.84
C ALA A 245 4.00 2.30 10.09
N TRP A 246 4.83 1.64 9.29
CA TRP A 246 4.48 0.43 8.55
C TRP A 246 5.47 -0.71 8.81
N ASP A 247 5.00 -1.95 8.65
CA ASP A 247 5.76 -3.18 8.94
C ASP A 247 6.91 -3.40 7.95
N PHE A 248 6.73 -3.03 6.68
CA PHE A 248 7.79 -3.08 5.67
C PHE A 248 8.99 -2.19 6.03
N GLN A 249 8.83 -1.26 6.96
CA GLN A 249 9.91 -0.40 7.45
C GLN A 249 10.61 -1.00 8.67
N LEU A 250 10.08 -2.08 9.24
CA LEU A 250 10.70 -2.75 10.37
C LEU A 250 12.00 -3.42 9.91
N ASP A 251 13.07 -2.96 10.53
CA ASP A 251 14.42 -3.52 10.45
C ASP A 251 14.89 -3.85 11.87
N PRO A 252 15.81 -4.81 12.09
CA PRO A 252 16.33 -5.09 13.43
C PRO A 252 16.89 -3.86 14.17
N ALA A 253 17.30 -2.80 13.45
CA ALA A 253 17.79 -1.55 14.05
C ALA A 253 16.68 -0.55 14.44
N ALA A 254 15.43 -0.74 14.00
CA ALA A 254 14.31 0.10 14.40
C ALA A 254 13.78 -0.32 15.78
N VAL A 255 13.43 0.65 16.63
CA VAL A 255 12.88 0.37 17.98
C VAL A 255 11.47 -0.21 17.86
N GLY A 256 10.70 0.20 16.85
CA GLY A 256 9.39 -0.37 16.50
C GLY A 256 8.31 0.68 16.20
N GLY A 257 7.05 0.29 16.35
CA GLY A 257 5.88 1.15 16.17
C GLY A 257 4.58 0.34 16.23
N GLY A 258 3.43 1.00 16.41
CA GLY A 258 2.13 0.42 16.10
C GLY A 258 1.98 0.38 14.58
N VAL A 259 2.59 -0.63 13.97
CA VAL A 259 2.78 -0.70 12.51
C VAL A 259 1.52 -1.20 11.81
N THR A 260 1.24 -0.59 10.66
CA THR A 260 0.22 -1.10 9.73
C THR A 260 0.85 -2.20 8.89
N SER A 261 0.17 -3.35 8.82
CA SER A 261 0.58 -4.48 7.98
C SER A 261 -0.41 -4.68 6.84
N ALA A 262 0.11 -5.07 5.68
CA ALA A 262 -0.70 -5.47 4.54
C ALA A 262 -1.34 -6.87 4.71
N LEU A 263 -1.00 -7.61 5.78
CA LEU A 263 -1.52 -8.95 6.06
C LEU A 263 -2.77 -8.99 6.96
N GLY A 264 -3.28 -7.83 7.41
CA GLY A 264 -4.44 -7.70 8.28
C GLY A 264 -4.11 -7.44 9.74
#